data_AF-A0A7K3H4E1-F1
#
_entry.id   AF-A0A7K3H4E1-F1
#
_cell.length_a   1.000
_cell.length_b   1.000
_cell.length_c   1.000
_cell.angle_alpha   90.00
_cell.angle_beta   90.00
_cell.angle_gamma   90.00
#
_symmetry.space_group_name_H-M   'P 1'
#
loop_
_entity.id
_entity.type
_entity.pdbx_description
1 polymer ?
#
loop_
_entity_poly.entity_id
_entity_poly.type
_entity_poly.pdbx_seq_one_letter_code
_entity_poly.pdbx_strand_id
1 'polypeptide(L)'
;MSGWDIDVSGVQGVLSKTGEVAGKLETQASSYSDHMESAASSAGTIAGGGEAPEMGLVGAALAEFAMKTQDDLMFVGARAGKSMTGAVDAVKAYNQGDLDMAAAAQKEALKAPDLAALKAQAQNNAGGNGSHGQQVPM
;
A
#
# COMPACT_ATOMS: atom_id res chain seq x y z
N MET A 1 -17.88 6.27 13.49
CA MET A 1 -17.02 5.13 13.14
C MET A 1 -15.69 5.70 12.72
N SER A 2 -14.63 5.40 13.46
CA SER A 2 -13.33 6.05 13.33
C SER A 2 -12.45 5.37 12.30
N GLY A 3 -11.95 6.16 11.34
CA GLY A 3 -10.49 6.27 11.17
C GLY A 3 -9.90 5.94 9.81
N TRP A 4 -10.61 5.25 8.92
CA TRP A 4 -10.03 4.80 7.66
C TRP A 4 -10.93 5.22 6.50
N ASP A 5 -10.74 6.45 6.03
CA ASP A 5 -11.27 6.91 4.75
C ASP A 5 -10.19 6.67 3.69
N ILE A 6 -10.21 5.50 3.06
CA ILE A 6 -9.25 5.16 2.00
C ILE A 6 -9.76 5.75 0.70
N ASP A 7 -9.04 6.75 0.16
CA ASP A 7 -9.24 7.20 -1.21
C ASP A 7 -8.68 6.17 -2.19
N VAL A 8 -9.55 5.26 -2.64
CA VAL A 8 -9.23 4.20 -3.61
C VAL A 8 -8.64 4.77 -4.89
N SER A 9 -9.15 5.90 -5.37
CA SER A 9 -8.68 6.55 -6.60
C SER A 9 -7.30 7.18 -6.42
N GLY A 10 -7.06 7.79 -5.26
CA GLY A 10 -5.76 8.31 -4.84
C GLY A 10 -4.71 7.20 -4.75
N VAL A 11 -5.06 6.06 -4.14
CA VAL A 11 -4.17 4.89 -4.06
C VAL A 11 -3.84 4.35 -5.45
N GLN A 12 -4.82 4.24 -6.35
CA GLN A 12 -4.58 3.85 -7.75
C GLN A 12 -3.60 4.80 -8.44
N GLY A 13 -3.77 6.12 -8.24
CA GLY A 13 -2.85 7.13 -8.79
C GLY A 13 -1.42 6.97 -8.31
N VAL A 14 -1.23 6.70 -7.01
CA VAL A 14 0.09 6.43 -6.43
C VAL A 14 0.68 5.14 -7.00
N LEU A 15 -0.09 4.05 -7.03
CA LEU A 15 0.34 2.75 -7.57
C LEU A 15 0.79 2.85 -9.03
N SER A 16 0.06 3.58 -9.87
CA SER A 16 0.45 3.82 -11.27
C SER A 16 1.79 4.53 -11.37
N LYS A 17 2.01 5.59 -10.58
CA LYS A 17 3.30 6.31 -10.57
C LYS A 17 4.43 5.45 -10.04
N THR A 18 4.19 4.68 -8.98
CA THR A 18 5.19 3.75 -8.42
C THR A 18 5.54 2.67 -9.43
N GLY A 19 4.56 2.11 -10.14
CA GLY A 19 4.77 1.13 -11.21
C GLY A 19 5.61 1.69 -12.36
N GLU A 20 5.36 2.94 -12.77
CA GLU A 20 6.17 3.61 -13.81
C GLU A 20 7.63 3.76 -13.38
N VAL A 21 7.88 4.21 -12.14
CA VAL A 21 9.24 4.36 -11.59
C VAL A 21 9.92 3.01 -11.41
N ALA A 22 9.18 2.00 -10.92
CA ALA A 22 9.71 0.64 -10.76
C ALA A 22 10.09 0.02 -12.12
N GLY A 23 9.29 0.24 -13.17
CA GLY A 23 9.63 -0.22 -14.52
C GLY A 23 10.89 0.46 -15.09
N LYS A 24 11.11 1.74 -14.77
CA LYS A 24 12.38 2.42 -15.10
C LYS A 24 13.56 1.80 -14.34
N LEU A 25 13.39 1.45 -13.07
CA LEU A 25 14.42 0.77 -12.29
C LEU A 25 14.80 -0.59 -12.88
N GLU A 26 13.81 -1.39 -13.28
CA GLU A 26 14.02 -2.70 -13.93
C GLU A 26 14.76 -2.56 -15.27
N THR A 27 14.40 -1.54 -16.05
CA THR A 27 15.10 -1.21 -17.30
C THR A 27 16.58 -0.90 -17.03
N GLN A 28 16.88 -0.05 -16.04
CA GLN A 28 18.26 0.30 -15.68
C GLN A 28 19.03 -0.88 -15.08
N ALA A 29 18.35 -1.73 -14.31
CA ALA A 29 18.97 -2.93 -13.76
C ALA A 29 19.32 -3.94 -14.85
N SER A 30 18.52 -4.02 -15.91
CA SER A 30 18.80 -4.86 -17.08
C SER A 30 20.02 -4.37 -17.87
N SER A 31 20.19 -3.05 -18.03
CA SER A 31 21.35 -2.47 -18.72
C SER A 31 22.59 -2.28 -17.81
N TYR A 32 22.48 -2.61 -16.52
CA TYR A 32 23.53 -2.35 -15.53
C TYR A 32 24.84 -3.08 -15.89
N SER A 33 24.75 -4.35 -16.27
CA SER A 33 25.92 -5.15 -16.64
C SER A 33 26.65 -4.58 -17.88
N ASP A 34 25.89 -4.25 -18.92
CA ASP A 34 26.42 -3.61 -20.14
C ASP A 34 27.12 -2.27 -19.84
N HIS A 35 26.54 -1.46 -18.96
CA HIS A 35 27.14 -0.18 -18.55
C HIS A 35 28.44 -0.39 -17.76
N MET A 36 28.50 -1.40 -16.90
CA MET A 36 29.71 -1.73 -16.14
C MET A 36 30.80 -2.30 -17.05
N GLU A 37 30.46 -3.15 -18.01
CA GLU A 37 31.40 -3.68 -19.01
C GLU A 37 31.97 -2.56 -19.90
N SER A 38 31.10 -1.65 -20.35
CA SER A 38 31.51 -0.48 -21.13
C SER A 38 32.42 0.46 -20.33
N ALA A 39 32.11 0.71 -19.06
CA ALA A 39 32.94 1.50 -18.16
C ALA A 39 34.30 0.83 -17.92
N ALA A 40 34.31 -0.49 -17.68
CA ALA A 40 35.50 -1.28 -17.48
C ALA A 40 36.41 -1.25 -18.73
N SER A 41 35.83 -1.40 -19.91
CA SER A 41 36.55 -1.31 -21.20
C SER A 41 37.13 0.08 -21.44
N SER A 42 36.43 1.13 -21.00
CA SER A 42 36.85 2.53 -21.17
C SER A 42 37.91 2.99 -20.16
N ALA A 43 38.08 2.26 -19.04
CA ALA A 43 38.99 2.64 -17.97
C ALA A 43 40.48 2.48 -18.33
N GLY A 44 40.78 1.80 -19.45
CA GLY A 44 42.15 1.55 -19.92
C GLY A 44 42.94 0.58 -19.04
N THR A 45 44.14 0.22 -19.48
CA THR A 45 45.00 -0.76 -18.80
C THR A 45 46.07 -0.06 -17.95
N ILE A 46 45.76 0.26 -16.69
CA ILE A 46 46.84 0.40 -15.70
C ILE A 46 47.40 -1.01 -15.46
N ALA A 47 48.63 -1.24 -15.89
CA ALA A 47 49.33 -2.51 -15.70
C ALA A 47 49.64 -2.72 -14.21
N GLY A 48 49.01 -3.75 -13.64
CA GLY A 48 49.34 -4.28 -12.31
C GLY A 48 48.11 -4.54 -11.45
N GLY A 49 47.93 -5.79 -11.00
CA GLY A 49 47.11 -6.14 -9.84
C GLY A 49 45.68 -6.60 -10.10
N GLY A 50 45.47 -7.79 -10.69
CA GLY A 50 44.16 -8.45 -10.74
C GLY A 50 44.18 -9.72 -11.60
N GLU A 51 43.24 -10.65 -11.38
CA GLU A 51 43.12 -11.92 -12.13
C GLU A 51 42.69 -11.74 -13.60
N ALA A 52 42.30 -10.53 -14.01
CA ALA A 52 41.91 -10.19 -15.39
C ALA A 52 42.87 -9.15 -16.02
N PRO A 53 44.02 -9.57 -16.55
CA PRO A 53 45.06 -8.67 -17.06
C PRO A 53 44.65 -7.86 -18.31
N GLU A 54 43.60 -8.26 -19.02
CA GLU A 54 43.10 -7.56 -20.22
C GLU A 54 42.30 -6.29 -19.89
N MET A 55 41.71 -6.17 -18.69
CA MET A 55 40.80 -5.08 -18.30
C MET A 55 41.40 -4.09 -17.29
N GLY A 56 42.60 -4.35 -16.77
CA GLY A 56 43.26 -3.53 -15.75
C GLY A 56 42.56 -3.54 -14.38
N LEU A 57 43.21 -2.92 -13.38
CA LEU A 57 42.76 -2.86 -11.97
C LEU A 57 41.33 -2.33 -11.82
N VAL A 58 41.01 -1.26 -12.56
CA VAL A 58 39.70 -0.60 -12.50
C VAL A 58 38.61 -1.48 -13.10
N GLY A 59 38.90 -2.17 -14.20
CA GLY A 59 37.94 -3.09 -14.81
C GLY A 59 37.63 -4.28 -13.90
N ALA A 60 38.64 -4.84 -13.22
CA ALA A 60 38.44 -5.90 -12.23
C ALA A 60 37.57 -5.44 -11.05
N ALA A 61 37.82 -4.23 -10.52
CA ALA A 61 37.03 -3.67 -9.43
C ALA A 61 35.56 -3.40 -9.84
N LEU A 62 35.33 -2.94 -11.08
CA LEU A 62 33.98 -2.74 -11.61
C LEU A 62 33.23 -4.06 -11.79
N ALA A 63 33.92 -5.12 -12.24
CA ALA A 63 33.32 -6.45 -12.36
C ALA A 63 32.91 -7.00 -11.00
N GLU A 64 33.79 -6.92 -9.99
CA GLU A 64 33.47 -7.36 -8.63
C GLU A 64 32.34 -6.53 -8.01
N PHE A 65 32.35 -5.21 -8.21
CA PHE A 65 31.27 -4.34 -7.77
C PHE A 65 29.94 -4.74 -8.42
N ALA A 66 29.92 -4.94 -9.73
CA ALA A 66 28.71 -5.30 -10.47
C ALA A 66 28.13 -6.64 -10.00
N MET A 67 28.97 -7.66 -9.80
CA MET A 67 28.54 -8.96 -9.27
C MET A 67 27.92 -8.82 -7.87
N LYS A 68 28.48 -7.95 -7.03
CA LYS A 68 28.01 -7.79 -5.65
C LYS A 68 26.72 -6.98 -5.54
N THR A 69 26.49 -6.03 -6.44
CA THR A 69 25.33 -5.12 -6.38
C THR A 69 24.15 -5.58 -7.23
N GLN A 70 24.35 -6.55 -8.12
CA GLN A 70 23.27 -7.09 -8.97
C GLN A 70 22.09 -7.62 -8.14
N ASP A 71 22.38 -8.39 -7.09
CA ASP A 71 21.35 -8.93 -6.20
C ASP A 71 20.63 -7.82 -5.42
N ASP A 72 21.35 -6.77 -5.03
CA ASP A 72 20.76 -5.61 -4.34
C ASP A 72 19.78 -4.86 -5.25
N LEU A 73 20.13 -4.66 -6.53
CA LEU A 73 19.26 -4.05 -7.53
C LEU A 73 17.99 -4.87 -7.76
N MET A 74 18.13 -6.19 -7.90
CA MET A 74 16.99 -7.11 -8.01
C MET A 74 16.12 -7.08 -6.75
N PHE A 75 16.74 -7.03 -5.57
CA PHE A 75 16.05 -6.98 -4.30
C PHE A 75 15.19 -5.72 -4.16
N VAL A 76 15.69 -4.55 -4.58
CA VAL A 76 14.92 -3.29 -4.55
C VAL A 76 13.68 -3.41 -5.45
N GLY A 77 13.84 -3.94 -6.67
CA GLY A 77 12.72 -4.18 -7.58
C GLY A 77 11.67 -5.12 -6.99
N ALA A 78 12.10 -6.27 -6.47
CA ALA A 78 11.22 -7.24 -5.82
C ALA A 78 10.49 -6.66 -4.60
N ARG A 79 11.16 -5.84 -3.79
CA ARG A 79 10.59 -5.19 -2.62
C ARG A 79 9.58 -4.10 -2.99
N ALA A 80 9.84 -3.33 -4.04
CA ALA A 80 8.88 -2.37 -4.60
C ALA A 80 7.62 -3.10 -5.09
N GLY A 81 7.78 -4.20 -5.84
CA GLY A 81 6.69 -5.06 -6.29
C GLY A 81 5.82 -5.56 -5.14
N LYS A 82 6.43 -6.15 -4.10
CA LYS A 82 5.70 -6.63 -2.91
C LYS A 82 4.94 -5.52 -2.18
N SER A 83 5.53 -4.33 -2.08
CA SER A 83 4.87 -3.17 -1.45
C SER A 83 3.62 -2.75 -2.23
N MET A 84 3.70 -2.72 -3.57
CA MET A 84 2.55 -2.41 -4.43
C MET A 84 1.45 -3.46 -4.29
N THR A 85 1.79 -4.75 -4.30
CA THR A 85 0.82 -5.84 -4.09
C THR A 85 0.11 -5.70 -2.75
N GLY A 86 0.85 -5.44 -1.67
CA GLY A 86 0.26 -5.22 -0.35
C GLY A 86 -0.72 -4.05 -0.31
N ALA A 87 -0.42 -2.94 -0.99
CA ALA A 87 -1.31 -1.80 -1.10
C ALA A 87 -2.59 -2.14 -1.91
N VAL A 88 -2.45 -2.89 -3.01
CA VAL A 88 -3.59 -3.39 -3.78
C VAL A 88 -4.48 -4.29 -2.93
N ASP A 89 -3.90 -5.22 -2.17
CA ASP A 89 -4.65 -6.16 -1.36
C ASP A 89 -5.34 -5.48 -0.16
N ALA A 90 -4.72 -4.44 0.42
CA ALA A 90 -5.35 -3.60 1.43
C ALA A 90 -6.60 -2.89 0.90
N VAL A 91 -6.54 -2.31 -0.31
CA VAL A 91 -7.69 -1.67 -0.96
C VAL A 91 -8.80 -2.67 -1.26
N LYS A 92 -8.45 -3.88 -1.73
CA LYS A 92 -9.44 -4.95 -1.94
C LYS A 92 -10.15 -5.32 -0.64
N ALA A 93 -9.40 -5.52 0.44
CA ALA A 93 -9.95 -5.87 1.74
C ALA A 93 -10.86 -4.77 2.30
N TYR A 94 -10.48 -3.50 2.11
CA TYR A 94 -11.30 -2.33 2.46
C TYR A 94 -12.67 -2.36 1.75
N ASN A 95 -12.65 -2.46 0.41
CA ASN A 95 -13.88 -2.49 -0.39
C ASN A 95 -14.77 -3.69 -0.05
N GLN A 96 -14.17 -4.87 0.18
CA GLN A 96 -14.93 -6.05 0.57
C GLN A 96 -15.62 -5.85 1.93
N GLY A 97 -14.92 -5.27 2.91
CA GLY A 97 -15.50 -4.95 4.21
C GLY A 97 -16.68 -3.99 4.13
N ASP A 98 -16.59 -2.96 3.28
CA ASP A 98 -17.69 -2.01 3.04
C ASP A 98 -18.92 -2.70 2.44
N LEU A 99 -18.72 -3.61 1.48
CA LEU A 99 -19.81 -4.39 0.88
C LEU A 99 -20.46 -5.32 1.90
N ASP A 100 -19.68 -5.97 2.76
CA ASP A 100 -20.19 -6.86 3.80
C ASP A 100 -21.01 -6.09 4.85
N MET A 101 -20.53 -4.91 5.27
CA MET A 101 -21.26 -4.02 6.17
C MET A 101 -22.56 -3.52 5.55
N ALA A 102 -22.54 -3.14 4.26
CA ALA A 102 -23.74 -2.73 3.53
C ALA A 102 -24.76 -3.86 3.42
N ALA A 103 -24.32 -5.08 3.09
CA ALA A 103 -25.17 -6.26 3.02
C ALA A 103 -25.80 -6.60 4.38
N ALA A 104 -25.01 -6.52 5.46
CA ALA A 104 -25.51 -6.70 6.82
C ALA A 104 -26.55 -5.63 7.18
N ALA A 105 -26.28 -4.36 6.91
CA ALA A 105 -27.22 -3.26 7.18
C ALA A 105 -28.54 -3.42 6.42
N GLN A 106 -28.48 -3.83 5.14
CA GLN A 106 -29.67 -4.13 4.35
C GLN A 106 -30.46 -5.31 4.94
N LYS A 107 -29.77 -6.39 5.33
CA LYS A 107 -30.40 -7.55 5.96
C LYS A 107 -31.08 -7.19 7.28
N GLU A 108 -30.45 -6.36 8.11
CA GLU A 108 -31.02 -5.86 9.35
C GLU A 108 -32.24 -4.96 9.08
N ALA A 109 -32.16 -4.06 8.09
CA ALA A 109 -33.27 -3.18 7.72
C ALA A 109 -34.50 -3.92 7.17
N LEU A 110 -34.30 -5.09 6.56
CA LEU A 110 -35.39 -5.95 6.07
C LEU A 110 -36.09 -6.75 7.18
N LYS A 111 -35.56 -6.78 8.41
CA LYS A 111 -36.24 -7.45 9.53
C LYS A 111 -37.53 -6.73 9.88
N ALA A 112 -38.57 -7.49 10.21
CA ALA A 112 -39.85 -6.94 10.62
C ALA A 112 -39.65 -6.01 11.84
N PRO A 113 -40.27 -4.80 11.85
CA PRO A 113 -40.20 -3.93 13.01
C PRO A 113 -40.77 -4.61 14.25
N ASP A 114 -40.05 -4.54 15.37
CA ASP A 114 -40.57 -5.02 16.65
C ASP A 114 -41.63 -4.03 17.17
N LEU A 115 -42.89 -4.35 16.86
CA LEU A 115 -44.05 -3.56 17.26
C LEU A 115 -44.22 -3.47 18.78
N ALA A 116 -43.72 -4.45 19.55
CA ALA A 116 -43.80 -4.43 21.01
C ALA A 116 -42.78 -3.44 21.58
N ALA A 117 -41.53 -3.47 21.09
CA ALA A 117 -40.51 -2.49 21.45
C ALA A 117 -40.92 -1.06 21.04
N LEU A 118 -41.51 -0.90 19.85
CA LEU A 118 -41.97 0.40 19.36
C LEU A 118 -43.09 1.00 20.23
N LYS A 119 -44.04 0.17 20.67
CA LYS A 119 -45.11 0.60 21.59
C LYS A 119 -44.57 0.94 22.98
N ALA A 120 -43.63 0.16 23.51
CA ALA A 120 -43.00 0.44 24.80
C ALA A 120 -42.20 1.76 24.78
N GLN A 121 -41.45 2.04 23.71
CA GLN A 121 -40.77 3.34 23.52
C GLN A 121 -41.75 4.52 23.44
N ALA A 122 -42.87 4.36 22.72
CA ALA A 122 -43.88 5.40 22.62
C ALA A 122 -44.53 5.73 23.98
N GLN A 123 -44.77 4.72 24.82
CA GLN A 123 -45.32 4.89 26.16
C GLN A 123 -44.35 5.59 27.12
N ASN A 124 -43.06 5.27 27.04
CA ASN A 124 -42.03 5.94 27.85
C ASN A 124 -41.87 7.42 27.48
N ASN A 125 -41.94 7.75 26.19
CA ASN A 125 -41.88 9.15 25.72
C ASN A 125 -43.15 9.95 26.06
N ALA A 126 -44.32 9.30 26.12
CA ALA A 126 -45.57 9.94 26.53
C ALA A 126 -45.65 10.17 28.04
N GLY A 127 -45.05 9.31 28.87
CA GLY A 127 -45.01 9.44 30.33
C GLY A 127 -44.03 10.50 30.86
N GLY A 128 -43.01 10.87 30.07
CA GLY A 128 -41.96 11.81 30.49
C GLY A 128 -42.34 13.29 30.47
N ASN A 129 -43.43 13.69 29.80
CA ASN A 129 -43.80 15.10 29.61
C ASN A 129 -44.89 15.59 30.61
N GLY A 130 -45.20 14.82 31.66
CA GLY A 130 -46.30 15.10 32.60
C GLY A 130 -45.90 15.59 33.99
N SER A 131 -44.62 15.67 34.33
CA SER A 131 -44.15 15.96 35.70
C SER A 131 -43.37 17.28 35.80
N HIS A 132 -44.02 18.42 35.53
CA HIS A 132 -43.54 19.75 35.98
C HIS A 132 -44.70 20.68 36.41
N GLY A 133 -45.90 20.15 36.57
CA GLY A 133 -47.00 20.86 37.21
C GLY A 133 -47.05 20.52 38.69
N GLN A 134 -47.04 21.56 39.53
CA GLN A 134 -47.50 21.56 40.92
C GLN A 134 -46.42 21.40 42.00
N GLN A 135 -45.91 22.54 42.45
CA GLN A 135 -46.00 22.94 43.87
C GLN A 135 -45.70 24.43 44.02
N VAL A 136 -46.74 25.21 44.32
CA VAL A 136 -46.65 26.55 44.91
C VAL A 136 -47.08 26.39 46.36
N PRO A 137 -46.23 26.70 47.35
CA PRO A 137 -46.70 26.99 48.69
C PRO A 137 -46.53 28.48 48.98
N MET A 138 -47.68 29.09 49.27
CA MET A 138 -48.00 30.28 50.08
C MET A 138 -46.88 31.27 50.42
#